data_AF-A0A812RZ16-F1
#
_entry.id   AF-A0A812RZ16-F1
#
_cell.length_a   1.000
_cell.length_b   1.000
_cell.length_c   1.000
_cell.angle_alpha   90.00
_cell.angle_beta   90.00
_cell.angle_gamma   90.00
#
_symmetry.space_group_name_H-M   'P 1'
#
loop_
_entity.id
_entity.type
_entity.pdbx_description
1 polymer ?
#
loop_
_entity_poly.entity_id
_entity_poly.type
_entity_poly.pdbx_seq_one_letter_code
_entity_poly.pdbx_strand_id
1 'polypeptide(L)'
;MSSLRMSLPKRRLKTLGEIKQLSECAEVRDKQGIHEKLASVSALKLGRKPRTALMEILQDRYGIEDTSVPSLCLTGMPIVGKALSSPFFFEHDVPATISVKELLSLSKKHRTTMMNRVVRMAGSSGEQTAAAIWDKTVKEVAEGSMAGPFTLEDVQNRQVSISITAVYDPANKQAKLFEIYGQPFGAGHAVPNFYRVAEWLSRLVGFDIDGKKSQPPAEFCHVLGVAFNTQALAAEKHFLVEAKPSRKLNFCKMVRAVLSQGELTPSLAGSIVGKFGFLCSSLFGKVGRCCTKSVRDRQYSVSPLFSIDPNLRASLQLMMEFVNLSPPRTVQMSNDTPRPILYTDASDVPERRGGRFVLGAVLLYGAMRERMEYTSLVLPPDLVATWAHRQSYMGQLELLAGPLALATWPAVLRHTKLFHFIDNDSAAACLVKGYSPQVDSSPLVGDYWLKAAAAGLDVYIDRVESKSNLADGPSRLDYQVVHSLGGKYVPPPTGFSIPTLHSFSKLDWARDL
;
A
#
# COMPACT_ATOMS: atom_id res chain seq x y z
N MET A 1 -36.20 16.96 -42.12
CA MET A 1 -36.55 15.75 -41.32
C MET A 1 -35.62 14.56 -41.65
N SER A 2 -34.28 14.66 -41.53
CA SER A 2 -33.38 13.51 -41.82
C SER A 2 -32.26 13.24 -40.80
N SER A 3 -32.16 14.01 -39.71
CA SER A 3 -31.03 13.88 -38.76
C SER A 3 -31.25 12.88 -37.61
N LEU A 4 -32.41 12.22 -37.51
CA LEU A 4 -32.84 11.49 -36.31
C LEU A 4 -32.51 9.98 -36.26
N ARG A 5 -31.65 9.44 -37.15
CA ARG A 5 -31.27 8.00 -37.11
C ARG A 5 -29.78 7.71 -37.37
N MET A 6 -28.86 8.58 -36.94
CA MET A 6 -27.45 8.17 -36.88
C MET A 6 -27.17 7.44 -35.56
N SER A 7 -26.63 6.23 -35.64
CA SER A 7 -26.13 5.52 -34.46
C SER A 7 -25.03 6.34 -33.77
N LEU A 8 -24.89 6.19 -32.45
CA LEU A 8 -23.90 6.92 -31.66
C LEU A 8 -22.47 6.84 -32.25
N PRO A 9 -21.98 5.68 -32.73
CA PRO A 9 -20.67 5.61 -33.40
C PRO A 9 -20.59 6.46 -34.67
N LYS A 10 -21.64 6.44 -35.52
CA LYS A 10 -21.67 7.25 -36.75
C LYS A 10 -21.66 8.74 -36.46
N ARG A 11 -22.38 9.19 -35.41
CA ARG A 11 -22.38 10.59 -34.99
C ARG A 11 -20.99 11.03 -34.51
N ARG A 12 -20.31 10.21 -33.71
CA ARG A 12 -18.94 10.47 -33.26
C ARG A 12 -17.95 10.58 -34.41
N LEU A 13 -18.02 9.66 -35.38
CA LEU A 13 -17.17 9.69 -36.58
C LEU A 13 -17.41 10.96 -37.42
N LYS A 14 -18.68 11.37 -37.56
CA LYS A 14 -19.02 12.63 -38.25
C LYS A 14 -18.42 13.85 -37.53
N THR A 15 -18.61 13.95 -36.22
CA THR A 15 -18.02 15.04 -35.41
C THR A 15 -16.49 15.05 -35.50
N LEU A 16 -15.84 13.88 -35.47
CA LEU A 16 -14.39 13.79 -35.68
C LEU A 16 -13.98 14.28 -37.06
N GLY A 17 -14.75 13.94 -38.11
CA GLY A 17 -14.55 14.45 -39.47
C GLY A 17 -14.67 15.97 -39.56
N GLU A 18 -15.68 16.56 -38.92
CA GLU A 18 -15.90 18.01 -38.84
C GLU A 18 -14.74 18.70 -38.09
N ILE A 19 -14.27 18.14 -36.97
CA ILE A 19 -13.13 18.67 -36.23
C ILE A 19 -11.85 18.59 -37.08
N LYS A 20 -11.64 17.50 -37.82
CA LYS A 20 -10.49 17.35 -38.72
C LYS A 20 -10.49 18.41 -39.81
N GLN A 21 -11.63 18.62 -40.48
CA GLN A 21 -11.78 19.69 -41.48
C GLN A 21 -11.50 21.06 -40.88
N LEU A 22 -12.10 21.36 -39.72
CA LEU A 22 -11.88 22.61 -39.01
C LEU A 22 -10.40 22.82 -38.67
N SER A 23 -9.70 21.78 -38.22
CA SER A 23 -8.27 21.84 -37.89
C SER A 23 -7.38 22.22 -39.07
N GLU A 24 -7.88 22.05 -40.30
CA GLU A 24 -7.17 22.33 -41.54
C GLU A 24 -7.59 23.65 -42.19
N CYS A 25 -8.62 24.34 -41.68
CA CYS A 25 -9.10 25.62 -42.21
C CYS A 25 -8.07 26.76 -42.05
N ALA A 26 -8.08 27.71 -42.99
CA ALA A 26 -7.15 28.85 -43.02
C ALA A 26 -7.25 29.70 -41.74
N GLU A 27 -8.47 30.01 -41.30
CA GLU A 27 -8.72 30.78 -40.07
C GLU A 27 -8.04 30.16 -38.84
N VAL A 28 -8.11 28.83 -38.68
CA VAL A 28 -7.46 28.13 -37.56
C VAL A 28 -5.95 28.20 -37.66
N ARG A 29 -5.39 28.12 -38.89
CA ARG A 29 -3.94 28.23 -39.11
C ARG A 29 -3.44 29.64 -38.81
N ASP A 30 -4.16 30.66 -39.26
CA ASP A 30 -3.79 32.06 -39.04
C ASP A 30 -3.86 32.40 -37.55
N LYS A 31 -4.93 31.98 -36.87
CA LYS A 31 -5.08 32.16 -35.42
C LYS A 31 -4.03 31.38 -34.64
N GLN A 32 -3.69 30.16 -35.06
CA GLN A 32 -2.61 29.39 -34.46
C GLN A 32 -1.26 30.13 -34.58
N GLY A 33 -0.98 30.77 -35.72
CA GLY A 33 0.22 31.59 -35.90
C GLY A 33 0.28 32.79 -34.96
N ILE A 34 -0.87 33.37 -34.58
CA ILE A 34 -0.95 34.43 -33.56
C ILE A 34 -0.66 33.84 -32.17
N HIS A 35 -1.29 32.72 -31.84
CA HIS A 35 -1.11 32.07 -30.54
C HIS A 35 0.36 31.73 -30.31
N GLU A 36 1.02 31.11 -31.29
CA GLU A 36 2.42 30.67 -31.18
C GLU A 36 3.41 31.78 -30.83
N LYS A 37 3.07 33.06 -31.07
CA LYS A 37 3.89 34.21 -30.63
C LYS A 37 3.93 34.37 -29.11
N LEU A 38 2.94 33.83 -28.40
CA LEU A 38 2.85 33.83 -26.93
C LEU A 38 3.55 32.62 -26.30
N ALA A 39 4.20 31.78 -27.10
CA ALA A 39 4.81 30.56 -26.60
C ALA A 39 5.97 30.85 -25.64
N SER A 40 5.89 30.23 -24.46
CA SER A 40 6.99 30.19 -23.51
C SER A 40 8.21 29.47 -24.11
N VAL A 41 9.39 29.73 -23.53
CA VAL A 41 10.63 29.02 -23.90
C VAL A 41 10.43 27.50 -23.81
N SER A 42 9.76 27.01 -22.77
CA SER A 42 9.45 25.60 -22.60
C SER A 42 8.53 25.07 -23.70
N ALA A 43 7.47 25.80 -24.07
CA ALA A 43 6.57 25.39 -25.14
C ALA A 43 7.27 25.37 -26.51
N LEU A 44 8.18 26.32 -26.76
CA LEU A 44 9.03 26.32 -27.96
C LEU A 44 9.92 25.07 -28.01
N LYS A 45 10.56 24.72 -26.88
CA LYS A 45 11.39 23.51 -26.76
C LYS A 45 10.61 22.21 -26.95
N LEU A 46 9.37 22.16 -26.44
CA LEU A 46 8.45 21.04 -26.63
C LEU A 46 7.81 20.98 -28.03
N GLY A 47 8.14 21.94 -28.90
CA GLY A 47 7.71 21.96 -30.30
C GLY A 47 6.29 22.46 -30.53
N ARG A 48 5.68 23.20 -29.60
CA ARG A 48 4.34 23.81 -29.75
C ARG A 48 3.26 22.82 -30.22
N LYS A 49 3.31 21.58 -29.71
CA LYS A 49 2.42 20.48 -30.14
C LYS A 49 0.91 20.79 -30.01
N PRO A 50 0.42 21.49 -28.96
CA PRO A 50 -1.00 21.78 -28.84
C PRO A 50 -1.51 22.75 -29.91
N ARG A 51 -2.60 22.39 -30.62
CA ARG A 51 -3.31 23.29 -31.55
C ARG A 51 -4.25 24.22 -30.80
N THR A 52 -3.69 25.15 -30.05
CA THR A 52 -4.42 26.03 -29.13
C THR A 52 -5.51 26.87 -29.79
N ALA A 53 -5.37 27.27 -31.05
CA ALA A 53 -6.43 27.97 -31.77
C ALA A 53 -7.66 27.07 -32.04
N LEU A 54 -7.40 25.80 -32.40
CA LEU A 54 -8.48 24.81 -32.53
C LEU A 54 -9.11 24.52 -31.17
N MET A 55 -8.30 24.42 -30.12
CA MET A 55 -8.80 24.21 -28.75
C MET A 55 -9.78 25.31 -28.35
N GLU A 56 -9.42 26.59 -28.56
CA GLU A 56 -10.29 27.74 -28.25
C GLU A 56 -11.61 27.68 -29.02
N ILE A 57 -11.57 27.43 -30.33
CA ILE A 57 -12.79 27.33 -31.15
C ILE A 57 -13.69 26.18 -30.69
N LEU A 58 -13.11 25.04 -30.34
CA LEU A 58 -13.87 23.90 -29.83
C LEU A 58 -14.42 24.17 -28.43
N GLN A 59 -13.67 24.87 -27.60
CA GLN A 59 -14.12 25.31 -26.29
C GLN A 59 -15.34 26.22 -26.41
N ASP A 60 -15.32 27.21 -27.30
CA ASP A 60 -16.47 28.08 -27.55
C ASP A 60 -17.66 27.28 -28.08
N ARG A 61 -17.42 26.37 -29.04
CA ARG A 61 -18.45 25.51 -29.63
C ARG A 61 -19.16 24.63 -28.60
N TYR A 62 -18.45 24.15 -27.59
CA TYR A 62 -18.98 23.25 -26.57
C TYR A 62 -19.27 23.93 -25.23
N GLY A 63 -19.08 25.26 -25.14
CA GLY A 63 -19.34 26.03 -23.92
C GLY A 63 -18.46 25.61 -22.73
N ILE A 64 -17.20 25.26 -22.98
CA ILE A 64 -16.27 24.83 -21.91
C ILE A 64 -15.87 26.04 -21.06
N GLU A 65 -16.16 25.97 -19.76
CA GLU A 65 -16.14 27.09 -18.81
C GLU A 65 -14.75 27.74 -18.65
N ASP A 66 -13.67 26.94 -18.65
CA ASP A 66 -12.31 27.42 -18.40
C ASP A 66 -11.59 27.86 -19.68
N THR A 67 -11.81 29.11 -20.09
CA THR A 67 -11.27 29.70 -21.33
C THR A 67 -9.76 29.89 -21.39
N SER A 68 -9.05 29.67 -20.28
CA SER A 68 -7.61 29.89 -20.22
C SER A 68 -6.77 28.67 -20.59
N VAL A 69 -7.35 27.45 -20.60
CA VAL A 69 -6.59 26.21 -20.85
C VAL A 69 -5.80 26.24 -22.17
N PRO A 70 -6.38 26.69 -23.31
CA PRO A 70 -5.62 26.77 -24.56
C PRO A 70 -4.38 27.66 -24.45
N SER A 71 -4.49 28.85 -23.85
CA SER A 71 -3.35 29.77 -23.73
C SER A 71 -2.31 29.27 -22.71
N LEU A 72 -2.75 28.62 -21.63
CA LEU A 72 -1.87 28.02 -20.62
C LEU A 72 -1.05 26.85 -21.16
N CYS A 73 -1.58 26.07 -22.11
CA CYS A 73 -0.80 25.03 -22.80
C CYS A 73 0.40 25.59 -23.59
N LEU A 74 0.42 26.89 -23.87
CA LEU A 74 1.48 27.55 -24.63
C LEU A 74 2.35 28.48 -23.77
N THR A 75 1.73 29.23 -22.86
CA THR A 75 2.41 30.16 -21.95
C THR A 75 3.01 29.46 -20.73
N GLY A 76 2.54 28.25 -20.40
CA GLY A 76 2.97 27.47 -19.25
C GLY A 76 2.14 27.72 -18.00
N MET A 77 2.24 26.81 -17.04
CA MET A 77 1.56 26.91 -15.75
C MET A 77 2.59 26.92 -14.61
N PRO A 78 2.46 27.81 -13.62
CA PRO A 78 3.44 27.95 -12.54
C PRO A 78 3.41 26.74 -11.61
N ILE A 79 4.59 26.29 -11.19
CA ILE A 79 4.79 25.21 -10.22
C ILE A 79 5.06 25.71 -8.80
N VAL A 80 5.35 27.01 -8.66
CA VAL A 80 5.63 27.73 -7.41
C VAL A 80 4.97 29.11 -7.47
N GLY A 81 4.72 29.73 -6.31
CA GLY A 81 4.12 31.07 -6.23
C GLY A 81 2.59 31.02 -6.16
N LYS A 82 1.91 31.94 -6.83
CA LYS A 82 0.45 31.99 -6.84
C LYS A 82 -0.12 30.86 -7.72
N ALA A 83 -0.99 30.03 -7.16
CA ALA A 83 -1.69 29.01 -7.92
C ALA A 83 -2.66 29.66 -8.93
N LEU A 84 -2.87 28.99 -10.07
CA LEU A 84 -3.86 29.44 -11.05
C LEU A 84 -5.27 29.07 -10.59
N SER A 85 -6.20 30.01 -10.72
CA SER A 85 -7.63 29.76 -10.47
C SER A 85 -8.29 29.17 -11.73
N SER A 86 -9.26 28.28 -11.53
CA SER A 86 -10.05 27.66 -12.59
C SER A 86 -11.51 27.55 -12.14
N PRO A 87 -12.48 27.83 -13.02
CA PRO A 87 -13.90 27.66 -12.72
C PRO A 87 -14.31 26.18 -12.54
N PHE A 88 -13.44 25.23 -12.89
CA PHE A 88 -13.68 23.81 -12.67
C PHE A 88 -13.57 23.39 -11.20
N PHE A 89 -12.93 24.19 -10.36
CA PHE A 89 -12.63 23.85 -8.98
C PHE A 89 -13.28 24.82 -8.02
N PHE A 90 -13.59 24.33 -6.82
CA PHE A 90 -13.96 25.20 -5.70
C PHE A 90 -12.77 26.07 -5.30
N GLU A 91 -13.06 27.30 -4.88
CA GLU A 91 -12.03 28.16 -4.30
C GLU A 91 -11.46 27.53 -3.02
N HIS A 92 -10.13 27.51 -2.93
CA HIS A 92 -9.42 26.96 -1.80
C HIS A 92 -8.12 27.75 -1.57
N ASP A 93 -8.00 28.35 -0.40
CA ASP A 93 -6.82 29.10 -0.02
C ASP A 93 -5.73 28.18 0.53
N VAL A 94 -4.55 28.24 -0.11
CA VAL A 94 -3.33 27.55 0.35
C VAL A 94 -2.32 28.61 0.77
N PRO A 95 -2.13 28.86 2.09
CA PRO A 95 -1.18 29.86 2.54
C PRO A 95 0.25 29.43 2.22
N ALA A 96 1.11 30.40 1.92
CA ALA A 96 2.54 30.14 1.71
C ALA A 96 3.18 29.63 3.00
N THR A 97 3.88 28.51 2.93
CA THR A 97 4.53 27.89 4.10
C THR A 97 5.80 28.62 4.54
N ILE A 98 6.43 29.38 3.64
CA ILE A 98 7.64 30.18 3.87
C ILE A 98 7.59 31.45 3.03
N SER A 99 8.26 32.50 3.49
CA SER A 99 8.41 33.74 2.73
C SER A 99 9.42 33.59 1.56
N VAL A 100 9.34 34.47 0.57
CA VAL A 100 10.32 34.52 -0.54
C VAL A 100 11.73 34.78 0.00
N LYS A 101 11.88 35.64 1.02
CA LYS A 101 13.17 35.94 1.65
C LYS A 101 13.79 34.68 2.28
N GLU A 102 13.00 33.93 3.04
CA GLU A 102 13.45 32.67 3.63
C GLU A 102 13.80 31.63 2.56
N LEU A 103 12.95 31.46 1.54
CA LEU A 103 13.21 30.57 0.41
C LEU A 103 14.56 30.87 -0.24
N LEU A 104 14.83 32.14 -0.57
CA LEU A 104 16.08 32.55 -1.18
C LEU A 104 17.28 32.29 -0.25
N SER A 105 17.15 32.61 1.05
CA SER A 105 18.22 32.37 2.04
C SER A 105 18.56 30.89 2.24
N LEU A 106 17.56 30.00 2.18
CA LEU A 106 17.72 28.56 2.39
C LEU A 106 18.10 27.80 1.12
N SER A 107 17.80 28.37 -0.06
CA SER A 107 17.96 27.71 -1.36
C SER A 107 19.35 27.12 -1.59
N LYS A 108 20.42 27.86 -1.24
CA LYS A 108 21.81 27.41 -1.41
C LYS A 108 22.08 26.12 -0.62
N LYS A 109 21.67 26.09 0.65
CA LYS A 109 21.80 24.91 1.52
C LYS A 109 20.94 23.74 1.02
N HIS A 110 19.68 24.01 0.69
CA HIS A 110 18.74 22.99 0.23
C HIS A 110 19.19 22.30 -1.07
N ARG A 111 19.75 23.05 -2.03
CA ARG A 111 20.29 22.48 -3.26
C ARG A 111 21.40 21.46 -2.97
N THR A 112 22.37 21.81 -2.12
CA THR A 112 23.46 20.89 -1.73
C THR A 112 22.93 19.66 -1.00
N THR A 113 22.01 19.83 -0.05
CA THR A 113 21.38 18.72 0.66
C THR A 113 20.63 17.77 -0.28
N MET A 114 19.90 18.33 -1.26
CA MET A 114 19.16 17.55 -2.26
C MET A 114 20.10 16.73 -3.16
N MET A 115 21.20 17.33 -3.64
CA MET A 115 22.20 16.62 -4.45
C MET A 115 22.81 15.43 -3.68
N ASN A 116 23.21 15.66 -2.43
CA ASN A 116 23.75 14.60 -1.57
C ASN A 116 22.72 13.48 -1.30
N ARG A 117 21.45 13.85 -1.16
CA ARG A 117 20.36 12.88 -1.00
C ARG A 117 20.21 11.99 -2.23
N VAL A 118 20.31 12.53 -3.43
CA VAL A 118 20.21 11.74 -4.67
C VAL A 118 21.34 10.71 -4.76
N VAL A 119 22.59 11.11 -4.47
CA VAL A 119 23.74 10.19 -4.42
C VAL A 119 23.50 9.08 -3.40
N ARG A 120 23.07 9.43 -2.17
CA ARG A 120 22.77 8.45 -1.13
C ARG A 120 21.65 7.48 -1.52
N MET A 121 20.58 7.99 -2.14
CA MET A 121 19.46 7.16 -2.57
C MET A 121 19.87 6.20 -3.68
N ALA A 122 20.65 6.66 -4.66
CA ALA A 122 21.17 5.79 -5.72
C ALA A 122 22.01 4.63 -5.14
N GLY A 123 22.87 4.91 -4.16
CA GLY A 123 23.64 3.86 -3.46
C GLY A 123 22.78 2.82 -2.73
N SER A 124 21.55 3.17 -2.35
CA SER A 124 20.61 2.25 -1.68
C SER A 124 19.69 1.48 -2.63
N SER A 125 19.56 1.93 -3.89
CA SER A 125 18.56 1.45 -4.86
C SER A 125 19.10 0.38 -5.83
N GLY A 126 20.39 0.03 -5.72
CA GLY A 126 21.10 -0.86 -6.64
C GLY A 126 21.53 -0.17 -7.95
N GLU A 127 22.67 -0.60 -8.52
CA GLU A 127 23.28 0.01 -9.71
C GLU A 127 22.36 -0.05 -10.94
N GLN A 128 21.63 -1.16 -11.12
CA GLN A 128 20.72 -1.34 -12.26
C GLN A 128 19.59 -0.30 -12.29
N THR A 129 19.00 0.01 -11.13
CA THR A 129 17.95 1.03 -11.01
C THR A 129 18.50 2.41 -11.35
N ALA A 130 19.69 2.73 -10.84
CA ALA A 130 20.34 4.01 -11.10
C ALA A 130 20.67 4.20 -12.60
N ALA A 131 21.20 3.15 -13.25
CA ALA A 131 21.45 3.15 -14.69
C ALA A 131 20.16 3.35 -15.50
N ALA A 132 19.09 2.62 -15.17
CA ALA A 132 17.81 2.75 -15.87
C ALA A 132 17.21 4.16 -15.76
N ILE A 133 17.32 4.82 -14.61
CA ILE A 133 16.86 6.20 -14.42
C ILE A 133 17.72 7.16 -15.27
N TRP A 134 19.05 6.99 -15.26
CA TRP A 134 19.97 7.81 -16.04
C TRP A 134 19.69 7.68 -17.54
N ASP A 135 19.62 6.47 -18.07
CA ASP A 135 19.39 6.21 -19.49
C ASP A 135 18.05 6.77 -19.97
N LYS A 136 17.00 6.63 -19.15
CA LYS A 136 15.71 7.27 -19.43
C LYS A 136 15.82 8.79 -19.49
N THR A 137 16.57 9.39 -18.57
CA THR A 137 16.77 10.85 -18.54
C THR A 137 17.52 11.33 -19.78
N VAL A 138 18.58 10.64 -20.19
CA VAL A 138 19.32 10.94 -21.42
C VAL A 138 18.43 10.82 -22.66
N LYS A 139 17.56 9.81 -22.70
CA LYS A 139 16.57 9.65 -23.76
C LYS A 139 15.60 10.84 -23.84
N GLU A 140 15.07 11.31 -22.71
CA GLU A 140 14.19 12.49 -22.64
C GLU A 140 14.90 13.77 -23.10
N VAL A 141 16.19 13.92 -22.80
CA VAL A 141 17.02 15.01 -23.34
C VAL A 141 17.13 14.90 -24.87
N ALA A 142 17.39 13.70 -25.40
CA ALA A 142 17.47 13.48 -26.84
C ALA A 142 16.13 13.72 -27.56
N GLU A 143 15.00 13.42 -26.91
CA GLU A 143 13.64 13.69 -27.40
C GLU A 143 13.22 15.18 -27.26
N GLY A 144 14.03 15.99 -26.57
CA GLY A 144 13.83 17.44 -26.41
C GLY A 144 12.84 17.83 -25.31
N SER A 145 12.40 16.90 -24.46
CA SER A 145 11.53 17.19 -23.31
C SER A 145 12.30 17.71 -22.10
N MET A 146 13.62 17.51 -22.09
CA MET A 146 14.54 17.94 -21.03
C MET A 146 15.81 18.58 -21.61
N ALA A 147 16.57 19.26 -20.77
CA ALA A 147 17.93 19.72 -21.09
C ALA A 147 18.91 19.47 -19.95
N GLY A 148 20.18 19.30 -20.31
CA GLY A 148 21.27 18.98 -19.41
C GLY A 148 22.19 17.90 -20.00
N PRO A 149 23.07 17.30 -19.20
CA PRO A 149 23.28 17.57 -17.77
C PRO A 149 23.88 18.95 -17.51
N PHE A 150 23.43 19.60 -16.44
CA PHE A 150 23.95 20.87 -15.93
C PHE A 150 24.69 20.68 -14.61
N THR A 151 25.64 21.58 -14.33
CA THR A 151 26.27 21.75 -13.03
C THR A 151 25.39 22.60 -12.10
N LEU A 152 25.73 22.62 -10.81
CA LEU A 152 25.05 23.49 -9.85
C LEU A 152 25.23 24.98 -10.23
N GLU A 153 26.41 25.35 -10.74
CA GLU A 153 26.75 26.71 -11.16
C GLU A 153 25.90 27.15 -12.36
N ASP A 154 25.72 26.27 -13.34
CA ASP A 154 24.87 26.51 -14.53
C ASP A 154 23.41 26.85 -14.18
N VAL A 155 22.94 26.37 -13.02
CA VAL A 155 21.56 26.52 -12.54
C VAL A 155 21.43 27.62 -11.48
N GLN A 156 22.53 28.03 -10.83
CA GLN A 156 22.50 29.02 -9.75
C GLN A 156 21.94 30.39 -10.19
N ASN A 157 22.24 30.79 -11.43
CA ASN A 157 21.80 32.06 -12.03
C ASN A 157 20.46 31.96 -12.76
N ARG A 158 19.83 30.77 -12.78
CA ARG A 158 18.53 30.55 -13.43
C ARG A 158 17.38 30.86 -12.48
N GLN A 159 16.31 31.43 -13.02
CA GLN A 159 15.13 31.85 -12.25
C GLN A 159 14.47 30.68 -11.50
N VAL A 160 13.83 31.01 -10.37
CA VAL A 160 13.17 30.07 -9.44
C VAL A 160 11.95 29.34 -10.04
N SER A 161 11.50 29.76 -11.23
CA SER A 161 10.33 29.24 -11.95
C SER A 161 10.64 28.02 -12.83
N ILE A 162 11.91 27.60 -12.90
CA ILE A 162 12.34 26.51 -13.78
C ILE A 162 12.28 25.18 -13.03
N SER A 163 11.71 24.18 -13.68
CA SER A 163 11.62 22.82 -13.15
C SER A 163 12.97 22.12 -13.30
N ILE A 164 13.66 21.92 -12.18
CA ILE A 164 14.96 21.24 -12.14
C ILE A 164 14.82 19.93 -11.37
N THR A 165 15.30 18.84 -11.97
CA THR A 165 15.46 17.55 -11.31
C THR A 165 16.93 17.18 -11.19
N ALA A 166 17.29 16.43 -10.16
CA ALA A 166 18.63 15.88 -9.99
C ALA A 166 18.60 14.37 -10.23
N VAL A 167 19.53 13.89 -11.04
CA VAL A 167 19.65 12.47 -11.40
C VAL A 167 21.08 12.02 -11.15
N TYR A 168 21.24 10.82 -10.59
CA TYR A 168 22.55 10.25 -10.32
C TYR A 168 23.18 9.70 -11.61
N ASP A 169 24.38 10.16 -11.91
CA ASP A 169 25.25 9.68 -12.99
C ASP A 169 26.07 8.49 -12.48
N PRO A 170 25.77 7.26 -12.92
CA PRO A 170 26.47 6.06 -12.45
C PRO A 170 27.92 6.01 -12.91
N ALA A 171 28.29 6.62 -14.05
CA ALA A 171 29.65 6.59 -14.57
C ALA A 171 30.58 7.48 -13.75
N ASN A 172 30.12 8.69 -13.41
CA ASN A 172 30.92 9.66 -12.66
C ASN A 172 30.63 9.67 -11.15
N LYS A 173 29.72 8.80 -10.68
CA LYS A 173 29.29 8.67 -9.28
C LYS A 173 28.88 10.00 -8.62
N GLN A 174 28.18 10.85 -9.37
CA GLN A 174 27.78 12.17 -8.93
C GLN A 174 26.34 12.48 -9.34
N ALA A 175 25.65 13.36 -8.63
CA ALA A 175 24.38 13.88 -9.09
C ALA A 175 24.61 14.95 -10.18
N LYS A 176 23.78 14.95 -11.21
CA LYS A 176 23.71 15.96 -12.28
C LYS A 176 22.32 16.57 -12.33
N LEU A 177 22.22 17.82 -12.77
CA LEU A 177 20.96 18.55 -12.85
C LEU A 177 20.40 18.53 -14.26
N PHE A 178 19.09 18.43 -14.38
CA PHE A 178 18.38 18.49 -15.65
C PHE A 178 17.18 19.43 -15.51
N GLU A 179 16.99 20.23 -16.54
CA GLU A 179 15.80 21.06 -16.70
C GLU A 179 14.70 20.25 -17.38
N ILE A 180 13.49 20.30 -16.83
CA ILE A 180 12.28 19.67 -17.38
C ILE A 180 11.40 20.78 -17.96
N TYR A 181 11.02 20.68 -19.24
CA TYR A 181 10.15 21.69 -19.85
C TYR A 181 8.66 21.48 -19.54
N GLY A 182 8.28 20.30 -19.04
CA GLY A 182 6.93 19.98 -18.55
C GLY A 182 6.73 20.20 -17.04
N GLN A 183 5.53 19.88 -16.55
CA GLN A 183 5.23 19.88 -15.11
C GLN A 183 5.99 18.72 -14.41
N PRO A 184 6.77 18.98 -13.34
CA PRO A 184 7.50 17.94 -12.62
C PRO A 184 6.58 17.11 -11.72
N PHE A 185 7.02 15.88 -11.44
CA PHE A 185 6.43 15.06 -10.39
C PHE A 185 6.75 15.64 -9.00
N GLY A 186 5.77 15.56 -8.08
CA GLY A 186 5.94 15.97 -6.70
C GLY A 186 5.80 17.48 -6.43
N ALA A 187 5.58 18.30 -7.46
CA ALA A 187 5.20 19.71 -7.25
C ALA A 187 3.71 19.82 -6.92
N GLY A 188 3.38 20.53 -5.84
CA GLY A 188 2.00 20.67 -5.36
C GLY A 188 1.05 21.24 -6.41
N HIS A 189 1.49 22.22 -7.20
CA HIS A 189 0.68 22.83 -8.26
C HIS A 189 0.57 21.98 -9.52
N ALA A 190 1.47 21.02 -9.76
CA ALA A 190 1.41 20.17 -10.95
C ALA A 190 0.14 19.31 -10.99
N VAL A 191 -0.35 18.90 -9.82
CA VAL A 191 -1.56 18.09 -9.67
C VAL A 191 -2.82 18.84 -10.12
N PRO A 192 -3.19 20.01 -9.54
CA PRO A 192 -4.35 20.76 -10.00
C PRO A 192 -4.20 21.26 -11.45
N ASN A 193 -2.98 21.60 -11.89
CA ASN A 193 -2.72 21.96 -13.29
C ASN A 193 -3.05 20.79 -14.25
N PHE A 194 -2.64 19.57 -13.90
CA PHE A 194 -2.99 18.37 -14.67
C PHE A 194 -4.49 18.12 -14.68
N TYR A 195 -5.15 18.17 -13.52
CA TYR A 195 -6.60 18.00 -13.43
C TYR A 195 -7.34 19.04 -14.27
N ARG A 196 -6.89 20.29 -14.30
CA ARG A 196 -7.49 21.36 -15.10
C ARG A 196 -7.53 21.00 -16.59
N VAL A 197 -6.40 20.53 -17.13
CA VAL A 197 -6.29 20.11 -18.54
C VAL A 197 -7.09 18.83 -18.80
N ALA A 198 -7.07 17.88 -17.87
CA ALA A 198 -7.83 16.64 -17.98
C ALA A 198 -9.35 16.88 -17.97
N GLU A 199 -9.81 17.82 -17.14
CA GLU A 199 -11.21 18.24 -17.02
C GLU A 199 -11.68 18.92 -18.32
N TRP A 200 -10.84 19.82 -18.86
CA TRP A 200 -11.07 20.46 -20.17
C TRP A 200 -11.17 19.43 -21.30
N LEU A 201 -10.23 18.48 -21.36
CA LEU A 201 -10.25 17.41 -22.35
C LEU A 201 -11.48 16.50 -22.21
N SER A 202 -11.88 16.20 -20.97
CA SER A 202 -13.06 15.37 -20.69
C SER A 202 -14.33 16.02 -21.21
N ARG A 203 -14.53 17.33 -20.97
CA ARG A 203 -15.63 18.11 -21.54
C ARG A 203 -15.59 18.12 -23.06
N LEU A 204 -14.41 18.33 -23.65
CA LEU A 204 -14.23 18.35 -25.10
C LEU A 204 -14.69 17.03 -25.75
N VAL A 205 -14.35 15.88 -25.16
CA VAL A 205 -14.77 14.57 -25.70
C VAL A 205 -16.18 14.16 -25.28
N GLY A 206 -16.89 15.02 -24.53
CA GLY A 206 -18.25 14.78 -24.07
C GLY A 206 -18.35 13.78 -22.92
N PHE A 207 -17.27 13.60 -22.15
CA PHE A 207 -17.38 12.97 -20.84
C PHE A 207 -17.94 13.98 -19.84
N ASP A 208 -19.16 13.71 -19.41
CA ASP A 208 -19.75 14.40 -18.28
C ASP A 208 -19.21 13.77 -17.00
N ILE A 209 -18.38 14.52 -16.28
CA ILE A 209 -17.85 14.11 -14.99
C ILE A 209 -18.96 14.39 -13.97
N ASP A 210 -19.59 13.31 -13.51
CA ASP A 210 -20.68 13.35 -12.54
C ASP A 210 -20.25 14.11 -11.28
N GLY A 211 -20.63 15.39 -11.20
CA GLY A 211 -20.29 16.27 -10.09
C GLY A 211 -20.77 15.74 -8.73
N LYS A 212 -21.78 14.85 -8.71
CA LYS A 212 -22.26 14.21 -7.47
C LYS A 212 -21.33 13.07 -7.01
N LYS A 213 -20.52 12.52 -7.92
CA LYS A 213 -19.48 11.51 -7.60
C LYS A 213 -18.11 12.13 -7.40
N SER A 214 -17.92 13.38 -7.83
CA SER A 214 -16.75 14.16 -7.47
C SER A 214 -16.71 14.34 -5.96
N GLN A 215 -15.62 13.90 -5.35
CA GLN A 215 -15.38 14.06 -3.91
C GLN A 215 -14.30 15.13 -3.77
N PRO A 216 -14.54 16.25 -3.06
CA PRO A 216 -13.48 17.19 -2.75
C PRO A 216 -12.40 16.49 -1.91
N PRO A 217 -11.16 17.01 -1.87
CA PRO A 217 -10.15 16.55 -0.94
C PRO A 217 -10.71 16.55 0.49
N ALA A 218 -10.69 15.40 1.13
CA ALA A 218 -11.22 15.20 2.48
C ALA A 218 -10.32 14.22 3.23
N GLU A 219 -10.26 14.37 4.55
CA GLU A 219 -9.51 13.47 5.42
C GLU A 219 -10.11 12.06 5.48
N PHE A 220 -11.35 11.91 5.05
CA PHE A 220 -12.04 10.63 4.94
C PHE A 220 -12.61 10.50 3.53
N CYS A 221 -12.04 9.62 2.70
CA CYS A 221 -12.44 9.48 1.30
C CYS A 221 -12.70 8.03 0.92
N HIS A 222 -13.64 7.80 -0.01
CA HIS A 222 -13.98 6.47 -0.48
C HIS A 222 -13.44 6.24 -1.88
N VAL A 223 -12.49 5.30 -2.01
CA VAL A 223 -11.86 4.96 -3.29
C VAL A 223 -11.95 3.45 -3.50
N LEU A 224 -12.49 3.04 -4.65
CA LEU A 224 -12.65 1.63 -5.06
C LEU A 224 -13.36 0.73 -4.02
N GLY A 225 -14.20 1.31 -3.16
CA GLY A 225 -14.97 0.60 -2.14
C GLY A 225 -14.21 0.32 -0.84
N VAL A 226 -13.10 1.01 -0.63
CA VAL A 226 -12.35 1.13 0.63
C VAL A 226 -12.47 2.58 1.11
N ALA A 227 -12.49 2.79 2.42
CA ALA A 227 -12.40 4.11 3.02
C ALA A 227 -10.95 4.37 3.47
N PHE A 228 -10.41 5.49 3.05
CA PHE A 228 -9.09 5.96 3.45
C PHE A 228 -9.28 7.10 4.44
N ASN A 229 -8.70 6.95 5.62
CA ASN A 229 -8.87 7.88 6.72
C ASN A 229 -7.50 8.41 7.17
N THR A 230 -7.32 9.70 6.97
CA THR A 230 -6.11 10.47 7.29
C THR A 230 -6.34 11.46 8.42
N GLN A 231 -7.46 11.41 9.14
CA GLN A 231 -7.78 12.35 10.23
C GLN A 231 -6.69 12.35 11.32
N ALA A 232 -6.20 11.16 11.68
CA ALA A 232 -5.12 10.99 12.65
C ALA A 232 -3.70 11.13 12.05
N LEU A 233 -3.57 11.39 10.73
CA LEU A 233 -2.27 11.35 10.05
C LEU A 233 -1.37 12.51 10.48
N ALA A 234 -1.91 13.72 10.62
CA ALA A 234 -1.11 14.89 10.99
C ALA A 234 -0.59 14.79 12.43
N ALA A 235 -1.49 14.46 13.37
CA ALA A 235 -1.25 14.44 14.81
C ALA A 235 -0.53 13.16 15.28
N GLU A 236 -0.99 11.99 14.83
CA GLU A 236 -0.54 10.68 15.35
C GLU A 236 0.31 9.89 14.36
N LYS A 237 0.47 10.39 13.12
CA LYS A 237 1.14 9.66 12.03
C LYS A 237 0.46 8.33 11.70
N HIS A 238 -0.84 8.23 11.94
CA HIS A 238 -1.66 7.05 11.61
C HIS A 238 -2.44 7.26 10.31
N PHE A 239 -2.33 6.28 9.41
CA PHE A 239 -3.16 6.18 8.22
C PHE A 239 -3.99 4.91 8.30
N LEU A 240 -5.32 5.06 8.28
CA LEU A 240 -6.24 3.94 8.38
C LEU A 240 -6.84 3.60 7.01
N VAL A 241 -6.88 2.31 6.72
CA VAL A 241 -7.53 1.74 5.54
C VAL A 241 -8.68 0.88 6.04
N GLU A 242 -9.90 1.33 5.79
CA GLU A 242 -11.11 0.81 6.42
C GLU A 242 -12.07 0.19 5.39
N ALA A 243 -12.74 -0.89 5.79
CA ALA A 243 -13.82 -1.44 4.99
C ALA A 243 -15.02 -0.49 5.02
N LYS A 244 -15.54 -0.12 3.84
CA LYS A 244 -16.77 0.68 3.73
C LYS A 244 -17.91 0.04 4.54
N PRO A 245 -18.61 0.78 5.43
CA PRO A 245 -19.64 0.22 6.32
C PRO A 245 -20.73 -0.56 5.57
N SER A 246 -21.18 -0.04 4.42
CA SER A 246 -22.18 -0.70 3.59
C SER A 246 -21.72 -2.06 3.06
N ARG A 247 -20.41 -2.25 2.84
CA ARG A 247 -19.85 -3.51 2.35
C ARG A 247 -19.78 -4.56 3.48
N LYS A 248 -19.42 -4.15 4.70
CA LYS A 248 -19.51 -5.00 5.90
C LYS A 248 -20.96 -5.48 6.11
N LEU A 249 -21.92 -4.55 6.08
CA LEU A 249 -23.34 -4.85 6.27
C LEU A 249 -23.88 -5.83 5.22
N ASN A 250 -23.62 -5.56 3.94
CA ASN A 250 -24.08 -6.40 2.84
C ASN A 250 -23.46 -7.81 2.88
N PHE A 251 -22.18 -7.92 3.25
CA PHE A 251 -21.53 -9.20 3.44
C PHE A 251 -22.16 -10.00 4.58
N CYS A 252 -22.35 -9.39 5.75
CA CYS A 252 -22.97 -10.06 6.90
C CYS A 252 -24.41 -10.49 6.60
N LYS A 253 -25.20 -9.66 5.89
CA LYS A 253 -26.55 -10.03 5.44
C LYS A 253 -26.53 -11.28 4.54
N MET A 254 -25.61 -11.34 3.59
CA MET A 254 -25.43 -12.49 2.70
C MET A 254 -25.09 -13.77 3.47
N VAL A 255 -24.13 -13.70 4.40
CA VAL A 255 -23.72 -14.87 5.19
C VAL A 255 -24.83 -15.35 6.13
N ARG A 256 -25.59 -14.44 6.76
CA ARG A 256 -26.75 -14.81 7.58
C ARG A 256 -27.83 -15.52 6.79
N ALA A 257 -28.12 -15.06 5.57
CA ALA A 257 -29.10 -15.71 4.70
C ALA A 257 -28.70 -17.18 4.42
N VAL A 258 -27.44 -17.42 4.07
CA VAL A 258 -26.87 -18.75 3.88
C VAL A 258 -27.00 -19.61 5.14
N LEU A 259 -26.60 -19.08 6.29
CA LEU A 259 -26.69 -19.80 7.57
C LEU A 259 -28.14 -20.14 7.97
N SER A 260 -29.10 -19.28 7.65
CA SER A 260 -30.53 -19.49 7.91
C SER A 260 -31.16 -20.51 6.98
N GLN A 261 -30.75 -20.53 5.70
CA GLN A 261 -31.23 -21.50 4.72
C GLN A 261 -30.60 -22.89 4.94
N GLY A 262 -29.40 -22.94 5.53
CA GLY A 262 -28.69 -24.19 5.76
C GLY A 262 -28.02 -24.76 4.51
N GLU A 263 -28.00 -24.01 3.41
CA GLU A 263 -27.42 -24.41 2.13
C GLU A 263 -26.44 -23.37 1.57
N LEU A 264 -25.37 -23.85 0.94
CA LEU A 264 -24.38 -23.01 0.26
C LEU A 264 -23.99 -23.65 -1.08
N THR A 265 -24.40 -23.03 -2.18
CA THR A 265 -24.00 -23.46 -3.53
C THR A 265 -22.52 -23.09 -3.82
N PRO A 266 -21.82 -23.81 -4.73
CA PRO A 266 -20.45 -23.47 -5.11
C PRO A 266 -20.29 -22.04 -5.65
N SER A 267 -21.25 -21.56 -6.44
CA SER A 267 -21.26 -20.18 -6.97
C SER A 267 -21.37 -19.12 -5.87
N LEU A 268 -22.26 -19.34 -4.91
CA LEU A 268 -22.41 -18.44 -3.76
C LEU A 268 -21.20 -18.51 -2.83
N ALA A 269 -20.59 -19.68 -2.66
CA ALA A 269 -19.34 -19.84 -1.92
C ALA A 269 -18.20 -19.02 -2.56
N GLY A 270 -18.05 -19.08 -3.89
CA GLY A 270 -17.09 -18.24 -4.61
C GLY A 270 -17.34 -16.74 -4.43
N SER A 271 -18.62 -16.33 -4.42
CA SER A 271 -19.01 -14.95 -4.12
C SER A 271 -18.64 -14.52 -2.69
N ILE A 272 -18.85 -15.39 -1.69
CA ILE A 272 -18.48 -15.14 -0.29
C ILE A 272 -16.96 -15.03 -0.16
N VAL A 273 -16.20 -15.98 -0.73
CA VAL A 273 -14.73 -15.98 -0.70
C VAL A 273 -14.17 -14.70 -1.31
N GLY A 274 -14.68 -14.27 -2.47
CA GLY A 274 -14.23 -13.05 -3.14
C GLY A 274 -14.53 -11.79 -2.32
N LYS A 275 -15.76 -11.65 -1.81
CA LYS A 275 -16.16 -10.48 -1.02
C LYS A 275 -15.44 -10.42 0.32
N PHE A 276 -15.30 -11.55 1.00
CA PHE A 276 -14.56 -11.64 2.26
C PHE A 276 -13.07 -11.35 2.04
N GLY A 277 -12.46 -11.95 1.01
CA GLY A 277 -11.06 -11.70 0.66
C GLY A 277 -10.78 -10.20 0.38
N PHE A 278 -11.71 -9.52 -0.28
CA PHE A 278 -11.64 -8.06 -0.46
C PHE A 278 -11.74 -7.32 0.88
N LEU A 279 -12.68 -7.68 1.77
CA LEU A 279 -12.81 -7.08 3.10
C LEU A 279 -11.55 -7.26 3.94
N CYS A 280 -10.93 -8.46 3.92
CA CYS A 280 -9.66 -8.74 4.60
C CYS A 280 -8.51 -7.82 4.14
N SER A 281 -8.58 -7.18 2.97
CA SER A 281 -7.54 -6.22 2.55
C SER A 281 -7.53 -4.92 3.36
N SER A 282 -8.64 -4.63 4.03
CA SER A 282 -8.84 -3.47 4.91
C SER A 282 -8.96 -3.82 6.39
N LEU A 283 -8.82 -5.11 6.74
CA LEU A 283 -8.68 -5.53 8.14
C LEU A 283 -7.20 -5.51 8.53
N PHE A 284 -6.94 -5.46 9.83
CA PHE A 284 -5.59 -5.48 10.38
C PHE A 284 -4.76 -6.67 9.87
N GLY A 285 -3.54 -6.39 9.42
CA GLY A 285 -2.56 -7.41 9.03
C GLY A 285 -3.10 -8.42 8.02
N LYS A 286 -3.20 -9.68 8.43
CA LYS A 286 -3.79 -10.78 7.65
C LYS A 286 -4.97 -11.47 8.36
N VAL A 287 -5.60 -10.79 9.31
CA VAL A 287 -6.72 -11.33 10.10
C VAL A 287 -7.84 -11.84 9.17
N GLY A 288 -8.45 -12.95 9.60
CA GLY A 288 -9.60 -13.57 8.94
C GLY A 288 -9.28 -14.60 7.86
N ARG A 289 -8.10 -14.57 7.23
CA ARG A 289 -7.77 -15.48 6.12
C ARG A 289 -7.77 -16.97 6.53
N CYS A 290 -7.47 -17.26 7.80
CA CYS A 290 -7.41 -18.61 8.37
C CYS A 290 -8.74 -19.40 8.29
N CYS A 291 -9.89 -18.72 8.27
CA CYS A 291 -11.20 -19.38 8.26
C CYS A 291 -11.75 -19.67 6.85
N THR A 292 -10.97 -19.42 5.78
CA THR A 292 -11.49 -19.46 4.39
C THR A 292 -11.53 -20.86 3.76
N LYS A 293 -10.83 -21.85 4.32
CA LYS A 293 -10.66 -23.18 3.70
C LYS A 293 -11.98 -23.87 3.39
N SER A 294 -12.86 -24.07 4.38
CA SER A 294 -14.12 -24.81 4.19
C SER A 294 -15.01 -24.20 3.09
N VAL A 295 -15.04 -22.86 3.01
CA VAL A 295 -15.82 -22.14 1.99
C VAL A 295 -15.17 -22.26 0.60
N ARG A 296 -13.83 -22.25 0.52
CA ARG A 296 -13.11 -22.51 -0.73
C ARG A 296 -13.30 -23.94 -1.22
N ASP A 297 -13.24 -24.91 -0.32
CA ASP A 297 -13.51 -26.31 -0.66
C ASP A 297 -14.94 -26.46 -1.22
N ARG A 298 -15.93 -25.73 -0.64
CA ARG A 298 -17.28 -25.65 -1.22
C ARG A 298 -17.33 -24.98 -2.59
N GLN A 299 -16.57 -23.91 -2.81
CA GLN A 299 -16.51 -23.20 -4.09
C GLN A 299 -16.08 -24.10 -5.26
N TYR A 300 -15.16 -25.02 -5.01
CA TYR A 300 -14.62 -25.94 -6.03
C TYR A 300 -15.26 -27.34 -5.98
N SER A 301 -16.26 -27.54 -5.12
CA SER A 301 -16.96 -28.83 -5.02
C SER A 301 -17.86 -29.07 -6.23
N VAL A 302 -17.83 -30.31 -6.73
CA VAL A 302 -18.76 -30.82 -7.77
C VAL A 302 -19.96 -31.57 -7.16
N SER A 303 -20.06 -31.61 -5.82
CA SER A 303 -21.13 -32.31 -5.12
C SER A 303 -22.50 -31.68 -5.43
N PRO A 304 -23.55 -32.48 -5.67
CA PRO A 304 -24.92 -31.98 -5.78
C PRO A 304 -25.54 -31.62 -4.43
N LEU A 305 -24.88 -31.96 -3.30
CA LEU A 305 -25.36 -31.66 -1.96
C LEU A 305 -24.81 -30.32 -1.48
N PHE A 306 -25.72 -29.38 -1.18
CA PHE A 306 -25.37 -28.02 -0.76
C PHE A 306 -25.53 -27.77 0.73
N SER A 307 -25.91 -28.78 1.52
CA SER A 307 -26.07 -28.64 2.97
C SER A 307 -24.81 -28.11 3.65
N ILE A 308 -24.98 -27.26 4.66
CA ILE A 308 -23.87 -26.69 5.44
C ILE A 308 -23.47 -27.65 6.56
N ASP A 309 -22.25 -28.17 6.47
CA ASP A 309 -21.64 -28.96 7.54
C ASP A 309 -21.13 -28.07 8.71
N PRO A 310 -20.77 -28.66 9.87
CA PRO A 310 -20.29 -27.89 11.01
C PRO A 310 -19.05 -27.03 10.75
N ASN A 311 -18.09 -27.49 9.93
CA ASN A 311 -16.87 -26.75 9.62
C ASN A 311 -17.16 -25.55 8.73
N LEU A 312 -18.06 -25.71 7.76
CA LEU A 312 -18.51 -24.63 6.91
C LEU A 312 -19.32 -23.59 7.70
N ARG A 313 -20.18 -24.04 8.62
CA ARG A 313 -20.91 -23.16 9.55
C ARG A 313 -19.96 -22.34 10.40
N ALA A 314 -18.96 -22.97 11.03
CA ALA A 314 -17.96 -22.31 11.85
C ALA A 314 -17.16 -21.28 11.03
N SER A 315 -16.70 -21.64 9.83
CA SER A 315 -16.03 -20.72 8.91
C SER A 315 -16.88 -19.48 8.59
N LEU A 316 -18.15 -19.67 8.24
CA LEU A 316 -19.07 -18.57 7.91
C LEU A 316 -19.32 -17.64 9.11
N GLN A 317 -19.47 -18.20 10.32
CA GLN A 317 -19.63 -17.43 11.55
C GLN A 317 -18.38 -16.59 11.84
N LEU A 318 -17.20 -17.21 11.80
CA LEU A 318 -15.92 -16.51 11.99
C LEU A 318 -15.71 -15.39 10.96
N MET A 319 -16.09 -15.60 9.70
CA MET A 319 -16.00 -14.54 8.68
C MET A 319 -16.82 -13.30 9.07
N MET A 320 -18.03 -13.49 9.62
CA MET A 320 -18.84 -12.36 10.09
C MET A 320 -18.20 -11.69 11.31
N GLU A 321 -17.70 -12.47 12.25
CA GLU A 321 -17.04 -11.95 13.45
C GLU A 321 -15.80 -11.13 13.09
N PHE A 322 -14.90 -11.65 12.26
CA PHE A 322 -13.71 -10.93 11.81
C PHE A 322 -14.07 -9.63 11.08
N VAL A 323 -15.10 -9.60 10.23
CA VAL A 323 -15.52 -8.37 9.54
C VAL A 323 -16.02 -7.29 10.49
N ASN A 324 -16.67 -7.69 11.59
CA ASN A 324 -17.28 -6.76 12.54
C ASN A 324 -16.32 -6.31 13.64
N LEU A 325 -15.44 -7.21 14.11
CA LEU A 325 -14.65 -7.00 15.33
C LEU A 325 -13.18 -6.72 15.05
N SER A 326 -12.64 -7.10 13.89
CA SER A 326 -11.21 -6.86 13.62
C SER A 326 -10.95 -5.36 13.42
N PRO A 327 -9.86 -4.83 13.98
CA PRO A 327 -9.48 -3.44 13.76
C PRO A 327 -9.18 -3.17 12.28
N PRO A 328 -9.31 -1.91 11.84
CA PRO A 328 -8.94 -1.53 10.49
C PRO A 328 -7.44 -1.71 10.26
N ARG A 329 -7.05 -1.82 9.00
CA ARG A 329 -5.63 -1.83 8.64
C ARG A 329 -5.03 -0.47 8.97
N THR A 330 -4.06 -0.47 9.87
CA THR A 330 -3.34 0.75 10.29
C THR A 330 -1.95 0.74 9.68
N VAL A 331 -1.55 1.87 9.10
CA VAL A 331 -0.18 2.10 8.61
C VAL A 331 0.43 3.22 9.44
N GLN A 332 1.46 2.89 10.20
CA GLN A 332 2.18 3.85 11.03
C GLN A 332 3.28 4.54 10.21
N MET A 333 3.16 5.85 10.02
CA MET A 333 4.05 6.65 9.18
C MET A 333 5.27 7.21 9.94
N SER A 334 5.39 6.98 11.25
CA SER A 334 6.58 7.34 12.03
C SER A 334 7.73 6.35 11.82
N ASN A 335 8.96 6.85 11.83
CA ASN A 335 10.18 6.02 11.77
C ASN A 335 10.95 6.00 13.10
N ASP A 336 10.44 6.66 14.14
CA ASP A 336 11.22 7.01 15.32
C ASP A 336 11.20 5.95 16.42
N THR A 337 10.41 4.88 16.27
CA THR A 337 10.37 3.78 17.24
C THR A 337 11.42 2.72 16.91
N PRO A 338 12.31 2.37 17.85
CA PRO A 338 13.19 1.22 17.72
C PRO A 338 12.38 -0.04 17.40
N ARG A 339 12.87 -0.84 16.45
CA ARG A 339 12.15 -2.03 15.95
C ARG A 339 12.69 -3.27 16.67
N PRO A 340 11.90 -3.92 17.54
CA PRO A 340 12.32 -5.18 18.14
C PRO A 340 12.58 -6.23 17.07
N ILE A 341 13.49 -7.15 17.36
CA ILE A 341 13.75 -8.33 16.54
C ILE A 341 13.36 -9.55 17.35
N LEU A 342 12.40 -10.30 16.84
CA LEU A 342 11.95 -11.56 17.38
C LEU A 342 12.52 -12.70 16.54
N TYR A 343 13.16 -13.66 17.20
CA TYR A 343 13.51 -14.95 16.65
C TYR A 343 12.60 -16.00 17.28
N THR A 344 12.07 -16.91 16.46
CA THR A 344 11.35 -18.08 16.97
C THR A 344 11.88 -19.34 16.34
N ASP A 345 11.82 -20.42 17.12
CA ASP A 345 12.15 -21.75 16.66
C ASP A 345 11.35 -22.78 17.46
N ALA A 346 11.32 -24.01 16.99
CA ALA A 346 10.76 -25.13 17.70
C ALA A 346 11.59 -26.39 17.51
N SER A 347 11.27 -27.45 18.24
CA SER A 347 11.84 -28.76 17.95
C SER A 347 10.92 -29.90 18.33
N ASP A 348 10.99 -30.96 17.52
CA ASP A 348 10.30 -32.23 17.68
C ASP A 348 11.35 -33.36 17.78
N VAL A 349 11.77 -33.69 19.00
CA VAL A 349 12.83 -34.68 19.25
C VAL A 349 12.29 -35.81 20.12
N PRO A 350 11.88 -36.96 19.52
CA PRO A 350 11.23 -38.06 20.24
C PRO A 350 11.99 -38.58 21.46
N GLU A 351 13.32 -38.62 21.38
CA GLU A 351 14.17 -39.20 22.43
C GLU A 351 14.65 -38.18 23.47
N ARG A 352 14.21 -36.91 23.39
CA ARG A 352 14.70 -35.85 24.28
C ARG A 352 14.23 -36.08 25.72
N ARG A 353 15.19 -36.18 26.64
CA ARG A 353 14.93 -36.06 28.09
C ARG A 353 14.49 -34.63 28.41
N GLY A 354 13.33 -34.47 29.05
CA GLY A 354 12.76 -33.17 29.39
C GLY A 354 11.58 -32.74 28.51
N GLY A 355 11.26 -33.51 27.47
CA GLY A 355 10.04 -33.34 26.66
C GLY A 355 10.32 -33.24 25.15
N ARG A 356 9.51 -33.95 24.38
CA ARG A 356 9.67 -34.10 22.92
C ARG A 356 9.47 -32.80 22.15
N PHE A 357 8.44 -32.05 22.49
CA PHE A 357 7.97 -30.88 21.76
C PHE A 357 8.33 -29.61 22.53
N VAL A 358 9.16 -28.76 21.95
CA VAL A 358 9.66 -27.57 22.62
C VAL A 358 9.57 -26.38 21.68
N LEU A 359 9.06 -25.26 22.20
CA LEU A 359 9.02 -23.97 21.54
C LEU A 359 10.07 -23.05 22.15
N GLY A 360 10.76 -22.27 21.34
CA GLY A 360 11.76 -21.30 21.77
C GLY A 360 11.52 -19.94 21.10
N ALA A 361 11.78 -18.86 21.84
CA ALA A 361 11.80 -17.54 21.26
C ALA A 361 12.83 -16.63 21.95
N VAL A 362 13.40 -15.70 21.18
CA VAL A 362 14.33 -14.67 21.66
C VAL A 362 13.91 -13.31 21.12
N LEU A 363 13.77 -12.33 22.01
CA LEU A 363 13.41 -10.95 21.68
C LEU A 363 14.58 -10.01 21.97
N LEU A 364 14.99 -9.25 20.96
CA LEU A 364 15.94 -8.14 21.05
C LEU A 364 15.19 -6.82 20.96
N TYR A 365 15.37 -5.93 21.94
CA TYR A 365 14.67 -4.65 22.00
C TYR A 365 15.47 -3.58 22.74
N GLY A 366 14.94 -2.35 22.76
CA GLY A 366 15.67 -1.16 23.23
C GLY A 366 16.13 -0.27 22.06
N ALA A 367 16.64 0.92 22.38
CA ALA A 367 16.99 1.92 21.36
C ALA A 367 18.08 1.42 20.41
N MET A 368 19.02 0.63 20.92
CA MET A 368 20.13 0.02 20.19
C MET A 368 20.02 -1.50 20.15
N ARG A 369 18.86 -2.07 20.51
CA ARG A 369 18.63 -3.52 20.66
C ARG A 369 19.56 -4.16 21.71
N GLU A 370 19.84 -3.40 22.75
CA GLU A 370 20.75 -3.78 23.83
C GLU A 370 20.13 -4.74 24.85
N ARG A 371 18.81 -4.91 24.85
CA ARG A 371 18.10 -5.83 25.75
C ARG A 371 17.77 -7.11 25.00
N MET A 372 18.10 -8.24 25.63
CA MET A 372 17.80 -9.57 25.14
C MET A 372 16.99 -10.34 26.18
N GLU A 373 15.84 -10.85 25.76
CA GLU A 373 15.01 -11.74 26.55
C GLU A 373 14.73 -13.02 25.77
N TYR A 374 14.54 -14.13 26.48
CA TYR A 374 14.20 -15.39 25.85
C TYR A 374 13.16 -16.16 26.66
N THR A 375 12.41 -17.01 25.96
CA THR A 375 11.48 -17.95 26.59
C THR A 375 11.62 -19.33 25.94
N SER A 376 11.20 -20.34 26.70
CA SER A 376 11.13 -21.72 26.24
C SER A 376 9.94 -22.41 26.90
N LEU A 377 9.21 -23.20 26.12
CA LEU A 377 8.04 -23.93 26.57
C LEU A 377 8.07 -25.37 26.05
N VAL A 378 8.10 -26.32 26.97
CA VAL A 378 7.86 -27.74 26.68
C VAL A 378 6.35 -27.95 26.61
N LEU A 379 5.85 -28.42 25.46
CA LEU A 379 4.44 -28.73 25.29
C LEU A 379 4.12 -30.14 25.80
N PRO A 380 3.07 -30.29 26.63
CA PRO A 380 2.53 -31.61 26.98
C PRO A 380 2.14 -32.39 25.71
N PRO A 381 2.46 -33.69 25.62
CA PRO A 381 2.07 -34.52 24.48
C PRO A 381 0.56 -34.51 24.19
N ASP A 382 -0.27 -34.40 25.23
CA ASP A 382 -1.73 -34.36 25.09
C ASP A 382 -2.24 -33.14 24.32
N LEU A 383 -1.54 -31.99 24.41
CA LEU A 383 -1.90 -30.83 23.61
C LEU A 383 -1.61 -31.08 22.13
N VAL A 384 -0.44 -31.66 21.82
CA VAL A 384 -0.03 -31.98 20.45
C VAL A 384 -0.87 -33.12 19.85
N ALA A 385 -1.35 -34.04 20.68
CA ALA A 385 -2.23 -35.14 20.26
C ALA A 385 -3.59 -34.68 19.72
N THR A 386 -3.96 -33.40 19.91
CA THR A 386 -5.16 -32.82 19.29
C THR A 386 -5.03 -32.60 17.78
N TRP A 387 -3.80 -32.56 17.25
CA TRP A 387 -3.54 -32.48 15.81
C TRP A 387 -3.67 -33.84 15.14
N ALA A 388 -3.91 -33.83 13.82
CA ALA A 388 -3.90 -35.06 13.03
C ALA A 388 -2.54 -35.76 13.13
N HIS A 389 -2.55 -37.10 13.30
CA HIS A 389 -1.34 -37.89 13.49
C HIS A 389 -0.32 -37.71 12.35
N ARG A 390 0.93 -37.38 12.72
CA ARG A 390 2.05 -37.17 11.79
C ARG A 390 3.34 -37.79 12.33
N GLN A 391 4.26 -38.11 11.41
CA GLN A 391 5.61 -38.55 11.78
C GLN A 391 6.39 -37.44 12.49
N SER A 392 6.24 -36.20 12.02
CA SER A 392 6.79 -35.00 12.64
C SER A 392 5.77 -33.87 12.65
N TYR A 393 5.77 -33.11 13.74
CA TYR A 393 4.94 -31.91 13.93
C TYR A 393 5.74 -30.61 13.79
N MET A 394 6.98 -30.69 13.26
CA MET A 394 7.91 -29.56 13.21
C MET A 394 7.28 -28.29 12.64
N GLY A 395 6.61 -28.38 11.49
CA GLY A 395 5.97 -27.22 10.86
C GLY A 395 4.79 -26.62 11.64
N GLN A 396 4.07 -27.41 12.45
CA GLN A 396 3.04 -26.87 13.35
C GLN A 396 3.69 -26.19 14.56
N LEU A 397 4.77 -26.77 15.09
CA LEU A 397 5.47 -26.21 16.25
C LEU A 397 6.15 -24.88 15.93
N GLU A 398 6.82 -24.76 14.79
CA GLU A 398 7.41 -23.49 14.34
C GLU A 398 6.37 -22.39 14.16
N LEU A 399 5.19 -22.73 13.62
CA LEU A 399 4.07 -21.80 13.52
C LEU A 399 3.51 -21.38 14.89
N LEU A 400 3.53 -22.27 15.87
CA LEU A 400 3.05 -22.03 17.23
C LEU A 400 4.04 -21.21 18.09
N ALA A 401 5.33 -21.23 17.76
CA ALA A 401 6.35 -20.45 18.44
C ALA A 401 6.12 -18.92 18.30
N GLY A 402 5.60 -18.47 17.16
CA GLY A 402 5.20 -17.07 16.95
C GLY A 402 4.13 -16.58 17.95
N PRO A 403 2.95 -17.22 18.02
CA PRO A 403 1.94 -16.88 19.02
C PRO A 403 2.42 -16.94 20.48
N LEU A 404 3.28 -17.92 20.82
CA LEU A 404 3.92 -17.99 22.14
C LEU A 404 4.72 -16.71 22.43
N ALA A 405 5.57 -16.31 21.50
CA ALA A 405 6.38 -15.11 21.63
C ALA A 405 5.53 -13.84 21.78
N LEU A 406 4.52 -13.66 20.93
CA LEU A 406 3.63 -12.49 21.01
C LEU A 406 2.88 -12.42 22.35
N ALA A 407 2.51 -13.57 22.91
CA ALA A 407 1.84 -13.65 24.21
C ALA A 407 2.80 -13.49 25.41
N THR A 408 4.10 -13.74 25.21
CA THR A 408 5.12 -13.60 26.27
C THR A 408 5.53 -12.15 26.49
N TRP A 409 5.58 -11.34 25.42
CA TRP A 409 6.05 -9.95 25.48
C TRP A 409 5.02 -8.87 25.09
N PRO A 410 3.77 -8.92 25.57
CA PRO A 410 2.74 -7.96 25.13
C PRO A 410 3.11 -6.52 25.46
N ALA A 411 3.74 -6.27 26.62
CA ALA A 411 4.13 -4.94 27.06
C ALA A 411 5.22 -4.31 26.18
N VAL A 412 6.16 -5.10 25.67
CA VAL A 412 7.26 -4.63 24.82
C VAL A 412 6.80 -4.44 23.38
N LEU A 413 5.90 -5.30 22.91
CA LEU A 413 5.48 -5.37 21.52
C LEU A 413 4.34 -4.39 21.18
N ARG A 414 3.59 -3.89 22.16
CA ARG A 414 2.41 -3.05 21.92
C ARG A 414 2.72 -1.81 21.06
N HIS A 415 1.98 -1.65 19.96
CA HIS A 415 2.07 -0.56 18.99
C HIS A 415 3.47 -0.36 18.40
N THR A 416 4.22 -1.44 18.19
CA THR A 416 5.58 -1.41 17.63
C THR A 416 5.66 -1.98 16.21
N LYS A 417 6.77 -1.67 15.53
CA LYS A 417 7.19 -2.30 14.27
C LYS A 417 8.14 -3.46 14.59
N LEU A 418 7.74 -4.69 14.25
CA LEU A 418 8.44 -5.92 14.63
C LEU A 418 9.11 -6.57 13.43
N PHE A 419 10.38 -6.95 13.55
CA PHE A 419 11.00 -7.94 12.67
C PHE A 419 10.87 -9.32 13.30
N HIS A 420 10.24 -10.27 12.61
CA HIS A 420 10.07 -11.63 13.08
C HIS A 420 10.78 -12.61 12.13
N PHE A 421 11.79 -13.27 12.65
CA PHE A 421 12.60 -14.26 11.95
C PHE A 421 12.28 -15.69 12.39
N ILE A 422 12.15 -16.56 11.40
CA ILE A 422 11.80 -17.98 11.55
C ILE A 422 12.74 -18.77 10.66
N ASP A 423 13.25 -19.92 11.09
CA ASP A 423 14.21 -20.69 10.29
C ASP A 423 13.58 -21.65 9.26
N ASN A 424 12.25 -21.70 9.23
CA ASN A 424 11.48 -22.52 8.30
C ASN A 424 10.70 -21.70 7.27
N ASP A 425 11.04 -21.91 6.00
CA ASP A 425 10.43 -21.21 4.87
C ASP A 425 8.92 -21.45 4.74
N SER A 426 8.45 -22.66 5.08
CA SER A 426 7.02 -23.00 5.00
C SER A 426 6.22 -22.26 6.06
N ALA A 427 6.72 -22.25 7.30
CA ALA A 427 6.11 -21.51 8.41
C ALA A 427 6.11 -20.00 8.13
N ALA A 428 7.25 -19.43 7.73
CA ALA A 428 7.37 -18.03 7.36
C ALA A 428 6.40 -17.65 6.23
N ALA A 429 6.35 -18.44 5.15
CA ALA A 429 5.43 -18.21 4.03
C ALA A 429 3.95 -18.27 4.45
N CYS A 430 3.59 -19.18 5.36
CA CYS A 430 2.23 -19.28 5.90
C CYS A 430 1.84 -18.01 6.67
N LEU A 431 2.71 -17.50 7.55
CA LEU A 431 2.46 -16.27 8.29
C LEU A 431 2.38 -15.04 7.37
N VAL A 432 3.29 -14.91 6.40
CA VAL A 432 3.28 -13.81 5.40
C VAL A 432 1.97 -13.81 4.60
N LYS A 433 1.51 -14.99 4.18
CA LYS A 433 0.23 -15.14 3.46
C LYS A 433 -0.98 -14.93 4.38
N GLY A 434 -0.82 -15.21 5.68
CA GLY A 434 -1.88 -15.27 6.69
C GLY A 434 -2.77 -16.50 6.54
N TYR A 435 -2.28 -17.55 5.88
CA TYR A 435 -3.07 -18.74 5.58
C TYR A 435 -2.18 -19.97 5.42
N SER A 436 -2.69 -21.11 5.87
CA SER A 436 -2.16 -22.43 5.54
C SER A 436 -3.30 -23.33 5.04
N PRO A 437 -3.07 -24.17 4.01
CA PRO A 437 -4.06 -25.16 3.57
C PRO A 437 -4.21 -26.33 4.55
N GLN A 438 -3.28 -26.49 5.50
CA GLN A 438 -3.30 -27.56 6.50
C GLN A 438 -4.25 -27.20 7.63
N VAL A 439 -5.15 -28.14 7.98
CA VAL A 439 -6.20 -27.94 8.99
C VAL A 439 -5.62 -27.54 10.35
N ASP A 440 -4.54 -28.19 10.78
CA ASP A 440 -3.89 -27.92 12.07
C ASP A 440 -3.08 -26.62 12.09
N SER A 441 -2.56 -26.20 10.93
CA SER A 441 -1.71 -25.00 10.83
C SER A 441 -2.49 -23.71 10.63
N SER A 442 -3.67 -23.77 9.99
CA SER A 442 -4.47 -22.57 9.73
C SER A 442 -4.90 -21.81 10.99
N PRO A 443 -5.35 -22.48 12.08
CA PRO A 443 -5.62 -21.84 13.36
C PRO A 443 -4.40 -21.14 13.96
N LEU A 444 -3.21 -21.75 13.87
CA LEU A 444 -1.97 -21.19 14.42
C LEU A 444 -1.61 -19.86 13.75
N VAL A 445 -1.73 -19.82 12.42
CA VAL A 445 -1.54 -18.60 11.63
C VAL A 445 -2.59 -17.55 12.00
N GLY A 446 -3.84 -17.98 12.25
CA GLY A 446 -4.92 -17.11 12.72
C GLY A 446 -4.60 -16.47 14.06
N ASP A 447 -4.20 -17.26 15.05
CA ASP A 447 -3.87 -16.80 16.40
C ASP A 447 -2.68 -15.83 16.38
N TYR A 448 -1.66 -16.09 15.55
CA TYR A 448 -0.56 -15.14 15.34
C TYR A 448 -1.07 -13.75 14.94
N TRP A 449 -1.92 -13.68 13.91
CA TRP A 449 -2.43 -12.39 13.41
C TRP A 449 -3.45 -11.75 14.33
N LEU A 450 -4.18 -12.53 15.14
CA LEU A 450 -5.06 -11.98 16.17
C LEU A 450 -4.28 -11.36 17.32
N LYS A 451 -3.24 -12.03 17.82
CA LYS A 451 -2.33 -11.45 18.82
C LYS A 451 -1.58 -10.23 18.27
N ALA A 452 -1.18 -10.27 17.01
CA ALA A 452 -0.58 -9.11 16.35
C ALA A 452 -1.56 -7.93 16.25
N ALA A 453 -2.83 -8.19 15.95
CA ALA A 453 -3.87 -7.16 15.92
C ALA A 453 -4.14 -6.58 17.31
N ALA A 454 -4.25 -7.41 18.34
CA ALA A 454 -4.43 -7.01 19.74
C ALA A 454 -3.28 -6.12 20.23
N ALA A 455 -2.05 -6.49 19.86
CA ALA A 455 -0.87 -5.69 20.16
C ALA A 455 -0.71 -4.48 19.22
N GLY A 456 -1.52 -4.32 18.17
CA GLY A 456 -1.35 -3.25 17.17
C GLY A 456 0.00 -3.28 16.45
N LEU A 457 0.51 -4.49 16.16
CA LEU A 457 1.83 -4.73 15.58
C LEU A 457 1.90 -4.55 14.04
N ASP A 458 2.92 -3.81 13.59
CA ASP A 458 3.33 -3.80 12.18
C ASP A 458 4.50 -4.77 11.98
N VAL A 459 4.18 -5.97 11.50
CA VAL A 459 5.11 -7.10 11.45
C VAL A 459 5.72 -7.26 10.05
N TYR A 460 7.04 -7.26 9.99
CA TYR A 460 7.82 -7.81 8.89
C TYR A 460 8.29 -9.23 9.25
N ILE A 461 7.99 -10.21 8.40
CA ILE A 461 8.31 -11.62 8.63
C ILE A 461 9.26 -12.07 7.53
N ASP A 462 10.35 -12.71 7.91
CA ASP A 462 11.32 -13.26 6.97
C ASP A 462 12.02 -14.50 7.52
N ARG A 463 12.70 -15.22 6.65
CA ARG A 463 13.46 -16.41 7.03
C ARG A 463 14.83 -16.01 7.59
N VAL A 464 15.30 -16.74 8.61
CA VAL A 464 16.68 -16.70 9.09
C VAL A 464 17.38 -18.04 8.86
N GLU A 465 18.67 -18.03 8.61
CA GLU A 465 19.46 -19.26 8.55
C GLU A 465 19.61 -19.87 9.95
N SER A 466 19.48 -21.20 10.09
CA SER A 466 19.36 -21.85 11.40
C SER A 466 20.55 -21.60 12.33
N LYS A 467 21.80 -21.52 11.83
CA LYS A 467 22.96 -21.19 12.68
C LYS A 467 22.96 -19.74 13.16
N SER A 468 22.20 -18.88 12.49
CA SER A 468 22.00 -17.48 12.86
C SER A 468 20.72 -17.27 13.69
N ASN A 469 19.93 -18.33 13.93
CA ASN A 469 18.70 -18.24 14.70
C ASN A 469 19.00 -18.34 16.21
N LEU A 470 18.88 -17.22 16.92
CA LEU A 470 19.11 -17.18 18.37
C LEU A 470 18.12 -18.05 19.16
N ALA A 471 16.97 -18.40 18.57
CA ALA A 471 15.97 -19.24 19.21
C ALA A 471 16.26 -20.75 19.13
N ASP A 472 17.26 -21.21 18.36
CA ASP A 472 17.58 -22.65 18.22
C ASP A 472 18.01 -23.29 19.55
N GLY A 473 18.84 -22.60 20.34
CA GLY A 473 19.19 -23.06 21.68
C GLY A 473 17.95 -23.18 22.59
N PRO A 474 17.20 -22.09 22.82
CA PRO A 474 15.98 -22.11 23.63
C PRO A 474 14.94 -23.15 23.18
N SER A 475 14.81 -23.42 21.88
CA SER A 475 13.91 -24.46 21.36
C SER A 475 14.41 -25.87 21.64
N ARG A 476 15.70 -26.06 21.99
CA ARG A 476 16.33 -27.35 22.31
C ARG A 476 16.62 -27.54 23.79
N LEU A 477 16.20 -26.61 24.64
CA LEU A 477 16.54 -26.54 26.08
C LEU A 477 18.05 -26.32 26.33
N ASP A 478 18.75 -25.70 25.37
CA ASP A 478 20.14 -25.27 25.51
C ASP A 478 20.21 -23.74 25.57
N TYR A 479 20.61 -23.20 26.73
CA TYR A 479 20.61 -21.77 26.98
C TYR A 479 22.01 -21.14 26.97
N GLN A 480 23.07 -21.90 26.69
CA GLN A 480 24.45 -21.43 26.84
C GLN A 480 24.74 -20.16 26.03
N VAL A 481 24.36 -20.15 24.75
CA VAL A 481 24.58 -19.02 23.86
C VAL A 481 23.81 -17.79 24.34
N VAL A 482 22.49 -17.92 24.58
CA VAL A 482 21.66 -16.79 25.02
C VAL A 482 22.10 -16.24 26.38
N HIS A 483 22.56 -17.10 27.30
CA HIS A 483 23.14 -16.67 28.58
C HIS A 483 24.45 -15.93 28.39
N SER A 484 25.35 -16.42 27.52
CA SER A 484 26.62 -15.76 27.23
C SER A 484 26.44 -14.34 26.66
N LEU A 485 25.33 -14.10 25.96
CA LEU A 485 24.95 -12.82 25.37
C LEU A 485 24.14 -11.92 26.33
N GLY A 486 23.95 -12.34 27.59
CA GLY A 486 23.23 -11.59 28.61
C GLY A 486 21.70 -11.70 28.54
N GLY A 487 21.18 -12.71 27.83
CA GLY A 487 19.76 -12.97 27.68
C GLY A 487 19.07 -13.30 29.00
N LYS A 488 17.94 -12.65 29.27
CA LYS A 488 17.12 -12.88 30.47
C LYS A 488 15.93 -13.77 30.18
N TYR A 489 15.71 -14.77 31.02
CA TYR A 489 14.54 -15.65 30.90
C TYR A 489 13.26 -14.90 31.26
N VAL A 490 12.23 -15.05 30.44
CA VAL A 490 10.86 -14.62 30.72
C VAL A 490 9.95 -15.85 30.66
N PRO A 491 9.19 -16.15 31.74
CA PRO A 491 8.30 -17.28 31.73
C PRO A 491 7.19 -17.08 30.69
N PRO A 492 6.79 -18.14 29.97
CA PRO A 492 5.66 -18.07 29.06
C PRO A 492 4.35 -17.83 29.84
N PRO A 493 3.30 -17.30 29.19
CA PRO A 493 2.03 -17.02 29.87
C PRO A 493 1.42 -18.30 30.46
N THR A 494 0.89 -18.19 31.68
CA THR A 494 0.18 -19.29 32.35
C THR A 494 -1.05 -19.69 31.55
N GLY A 495 -1.16 -20.98 31.20
CA GLY A 495 -2.31 -21.48 30.45
C GLY A 495 -2.22 -21.29 28.93
N PHE A 496 -1.03 -21.10 28.36
CA PHE A 496 -0.84 -21.13 26.90
C PHE A 496 -1.45 -22.41 26.29
N SER A 497 -2.37 -22.22 25.34
CA SER A 497 -3.13 -23.31 24.72
C SER A 497 -2.97 -23.31 23.21
N ILE A 498 -3.09 -24.48 22.59
CA ILE A 498 -3.08 -24.61 21.12
C ILE A 498 -4.43 -24.12 20.55
N PRO A 499 -4.45 -23.13 19.65
CA PRO A 499 -5.68 -22.58 19.12
C PRO A 499 -6.33 -23.53 18.11
N THR A 500 -7.66 -23.52 18.06
CA THR A 500 -8.47 -24.18 17.03
C THR A 500 -9.41 -23.17 16.37
N LEU A 501 -9.93 -23.46 15.17
CA LEU A 501 -10.95 -22.56 14.58
C LEU A 501 -12.17 -22.41 15.51
N HIS A 502 -12.57 -23.47 16.21
CA HIS A 502 -13.65 -23.44 17.19
C HIS A 502 -13.31 -22.63 18.45
N SER A 503 -12.03 -22.48 18.79
CA SER A 503 -11.62 -21.59 19.89
C SER A 503 -11.88 -20.12 19.55
N PHE A 504 -11.80 -19.73 18.27
CA PHE A 504 -12.07 -18.36 17.86
C PHE A 504 -13.57 -18.00 17.92
N SER A 505 -14.48 -18.94 17.74
CA SER A 505 -15.92 -18.66 17.77
C SER A 505 -16.47 -18.35 19.18
N LYS A 506 -15.62 -18.40 20.22
CA LYS A 506 -15.98 -17.98 21.57
C LYS A 506 -15.85 -16.47 21.80
N LEU A 507 -15.38 -15.72 20.79
CA LEU A 507 -15.14 -14.28 20.84
C LEU A 507 -14.10 -13.82 21.89
N ASP A 508 -13.41 -14.75 22.56
CA ASP A 508 -12.41 -14.40 23.57
C ASP A 508 -11.29 -13.52 22.99
N TRP A 509 -10.90 -13.77 21.73
CA TRP A 509 -9.92 -12.95 21.00
C TRP A 509 -10.34 -11.50 20.77
N ALA A 510 -11.65 -11.21 20.76
CA ALA A 510 -12.15 -9.86 20.50
C ALA A 510 -12.10 -8.96 21.74
N ARG A 511 -11.90 -9.54 22.94
CA ARG A 511 -11.72 -8.76 24.18
C ARG A 511 -10.35 -8.09 24.24
N ASP A 512 -9.38 -8.68 23.55
CA ASP A 512 -7.99 -8.23 23.55
C ASP A 512 -7.67 -7.28 22.37
N LEU A 513 -8.61 -7.09 21.43
CA LEU A 513 -8.54 -6.13 20.32
C LEU A 513 -9.03 -4.74 20.74
#